data_AF-A0AAD6QTF6-F1
#
_entry.id   AF-A0AAD6QTF6-F1
#
_cell.length_a   1.000
_cell.length_b   1.000
_cell.length_c   1.000
_cell.angle_alpha   90.00
_cell.angle_beta   90.00
_cell.angle_gamma   90.00
#
_symmetry.space_group_name_H-M   'P 1'
#
loop_
_entity.id
_entity.type
_entity.pdbx_description
1 polymer ?
#
loop_
_entity_poly.entity_id
_entity_poly.type
_entity_poly.pdbx_seq_one_letter_code
_entity_poly.pdbx_strand_id
1 'polypeptide(L)'
;MEYIGATRDIQSLEAIKERHPNVKALASLSGWSLGDEVLRWYNPENPKLWIDNAFTSLTSLAEEYHLDGVDIDYENFPRNNA
;
A
#
# COMPACT_ATOMS: atom_id res chain seq x y z
N MET A 1 0.53 7.09 -24.91
CA MET A 1 0.96 6.59 -23.59
C MET A 1 -0.16 6.89 -22.63
N GLU A 2 -0.86 5.87 -22.15
CA GLU A 2 -1.94 6.02 -21.18
C GLU A 2 -1.28 6.17 -19.81
N TYR A 3 -1.45 7.33 -19.18
CA TYR A 3 -0.86 7.62 -17.87
C TYR A 3 -1.71 6.92 -16.81
N ILE A 4 -1.20 5.83 -16.23
CA ILE A 4 -1.89 5.13 -15.14
C ILE A 4 -1.55 5.89 -13.85
N GLY A 5 -2.27 6.99 -13.61
CA GLY A 5 -2.25 7.70 -12.33
C GLY A 5 -3.01 6.91 -11.26
N ALA A 6 -2.79 7.26 -9.98
CA ALA A 6 -3.49 6.63 -8.86
C ALA A 6 -5.01 6.64 -9.06
N THR A 7 -5.60 5.45 -9.25
CA THR A 7 -7.06 5.28 -9.28
C THR A 7 -7.55 4.98 -7.87
N ARG A 8 -8.61 5.66 -7.44
CA ARG A 8 -9.31 5.37 -6.17
C ARG A 8 -10.56 4.51 -6.39
N ASP A 9 -10.84 4.15 -7.63
CA ASP A 9 -12.03 3.43 -8.06
C ASP A 9 -11.65 2.06 -8.62
N ILE A 10 -12.31 1.03 -8.09
CA ILE A 10 -12.07 -0.38 -8.43
C ILE A 10 -12.58 -0.71 -9.83
N GLN A 11 -13.68 -0.09 -10.27
CA GLN A 11 -14.19 -0.32 -11.63
C GLN A 11 -13.19 0.17 -12.68
N SER A 12 -12.60 1.34 -12.43
CA SER A 12 -11.53 1.89 -13.27
C SER A 12 -10.29 0.99 -13.28
N LEU A 13 -9.95 0.37 -12.15
CA LEU A 13 -8.83 -0.58 -12.07
C LEU A 13 -9.10 -1.85 -12.92
N GLU A 14 -10.29 -2.44 -12.79
CA GLU A 14 -10.70 -3.61 -13.58
C GLU A 14 -10.65 -3.32 -15.08
N ALA A 15 -11.18 -2.17 -15.50
CA ALA A 15 -11.16 -1.75 -16.89
C ALA A 15 -9.75 -1.59 -17.47
N ILE A 16 -8.80 -1.10 -16.66
CA ILE A 16 -7.39 -1.00 -17.07
C ILE A 16 -6.78 -2.38 -17.23
N LYS A 17 -7.02 -3.30 -16.29
CA LYS A 17 -6.50 -4.68 -16.36
C LYS A 17 -7.08 -5.46 -17.53
N GLU A 18 -8.36 -5.24 -17.86
CA GLU A 18 -9.00 -5.85 -19.03
C GLU A 18 -8.33 -5.39 -20.33
N ARG A 19 -8.01 -4.10 -20.46
CA ARG A 19 -7.35 -3.54 -21.64
C ARG A 19 -5.87 -3.88 -21.72
N HIS A 20 -5.21 -4.00 -20.57
CA HIS A 20 -3.76 -4.19 -20.46
C HIS A 20 -3.45 -5.35 -19.49
N PRO A 21 -3.58 -6.61 -19.92
CA PRO A 21 -3.53 -7.78 -19.02
C PRO A 21 -2.18 -8.00 -18.31
N ASN A 22 -1.11 -7.35 -18.79
CA ASN A 22 0.21 -7.42 -18.18
C ASN A 22 0.45 -6.32 -17.12
N VAL A 23 -0.47 -5.38 -16.95
CA VAL A 23 -0.36 -4.34 -15.91
C VAL A 23 -0.61 -4.95 -14.55
N LYS A 24 0.20 -4.52 -13.58
CA LYS A 24 0.08 -4.89 -12.17
C LYS A 24 -0.29 -3.66 -11.37
N ALA A 25 -1.24 -3.82 -10.45
CA ALA A 25 -1.71 -2.74 -9.60
C ALA A 25 -1.44 -3.06 -8.14
N LEU A 26 -0.85 -2.11 -7.45
CA LEU A 26 -0.49 -2.22 -6.04
C LEU A 26 -1.20 -1.13 -5.25
N ALA A 27 -1.62 -1.43 -4.02
CA ALA A 27 -1.99 -0.39 -3.06
C ALA A 27 -0.74 0.10 -2.34
N SER A 28 -0.51 1.42 -2.35
CA SER A 28 0.56 2.03 -1.55
C SER A 28 0.04 2.38 -0.16
N LEU A 29 0.82 2.06 0.86
CA LEU A 29 0.56 2.33 2.27
C LEU A 29 1.37 3.54 2.72
N SER A 30 0.69 4.53 3.30
CA SER A 30 1.26 5.79 3.80
C SER A 30 1.52 6.85 2.69
N GLY A 31 2.68 7.47 2.65
CA GLY A 31 2.99 8.64 1.83
C GLY A 31 2.77 9.98 2.55
N TRP A 32 3.71 10.90 2.38
CA TRP A 32 3.85 12.19 3.05
C TRP A 32 2.67 13.12 2.82
N SER A 33 2.01 12.98 1.67
CA SER A 33 0.85 13.79 1.30
C SER A 33 -0.38 13.58 2.18
N LEU A 34 -0.37 12.56 3.06
CA LEU A 34 -1.47 12.29 4.00
C LEU A 34 -1.49 13.22 5.23
N GLY A 35 -0.49 14.09 5.40
CA GLY A 35 -0.46 15.08 6.48
C GLY A 35 -0.47 14.44 7.87
N ASP A 36 -1.51 14.74 8.66
CA ASP A 36 -1.65 14.23 10.03
C ASP A 36 -1.97 12.73 10.09
N GLU A 37 -2.45 12.15 8.99
CA GLU A 37 -2.74 10.72 8.84
C GLU A 37 -1.52 9.92 8.33
N VAL A 38 -0.36 10.57 8.17
CA VAL A 38 0.89 9.88 7.79
C VAL A 38 1.21 8.80 8.81
N LEU A 39 1.38 7.57 8.34
CA LEU A 39 1.96 6.51 9.16
C LEU A 39 3.44 6.83 9.39
N ARG A 40 3.80 6.96 10.66
CA ARG A 40 5.17 7.24 11.11
C ARG A 40 5.79 5.97 11.66
N TRP A 41 7.11 5.90 11.63
CA TRP A 41 7.83 4.79 12.24
C TRP A 41 7.31 4.48 13.65
N TYR A 42 7.04 3.21 13.87
CA TYR A 42 6.55 2.68 15.12
C TYR A 42 7.43 1.50 15.53
N ASN A 43 7.84 1.46 16.80
CA ASN A 43 8.56 0.32 17.37
C ASN A 43 7.59 -0.54 18.18
N PRO A 44 7.01 -1.61 17.60
CA PRO A 44 6.02 -2.42 18.29
C PRO A 44 6.61 -3.14 19.50
N GLU A 45 5.87 -3.18 20.61
CA GLU A 45 6.24 -3.95 21.80
C GLU A 45 6.37 -5.45 21.49
N ASN A 46 5.54 -5.96 20.56
CA ASN A 46 5.62 -7.32 20.04
C ASN A 46 5.75 -7.29 18.51
N PRO A 47 6.98 -7.30 17.97
CA PRO A 47 7.21 -7.23 16.52
C PRO A 47 6.56 -8.37 15.73
N LYS A 48 6.54 -9.59 16.28
CA LYS A 48 5.93 -10.73 15.59
C LYS A 48 4.42 -10.52 15.42
N LEU A 49 3.73 -10.16 16.50
CA LEU A 49 2.28 -9.92 16.44
C LEU A 49 1.95 -8.76 15.49
N TRP A 50 2.76 -7.70 15.49
CA TRP A 50 2.58 -6.57 14.58
C TRP A 50 2.72 -7.00 13.11
N ILE A 51 3.74 -7.81 12.79
CA ILE A 51 3.93 -8.36 11.44
C ILE A 51 2.77 -9.31 11.06
N ASP A 52 2.36 -10.20 11.96
CA ASP A 52 1.25 -11.14 11.70
C ASP A 52 -0.05 -10.38 11.37
N ASN A 53 -0.35 -9.31 12.12
CA ASN A 53 -1.52 -8.45 11.90
C ASN A 53 -1.42 -7.67 10.58
N ALA A 54 -0.26 -7.07 10.29
CA ALA A 54 -0.03 -6.34 9.05
C ALA A 54 -0.16 -7.28 7.84
N PHE A 55 0.48 -8.46 7.90
CA PHE A 55 0.40 -9.47 6.85
C PHE A 55 -1.05 -9.91 6.60
N THR A 56 -1.79 -10.24 7.66
CA THR A 56 -3.17 -10.71 7.55
C THR A 56 -4.07 -9.64 6.94
N SER A 57 -4.04 -8.42 7.47
CA SER A 57 -4.91 -7.32 7.02
C SER A 57 -4.59 -6.85 5.59
N LEU A 58 -3.31 -6.71 5.25
CA LEU A 58 -2.90 -6.33 3.88
C LEU A 58 -3.22 -7.43 2.86
N THR A 59 -3.11 -8.70 3.24
CA THR A 59 -3.53 -9.82 2.39
C THR A 59 -5.03 -9.75 2.11
N SER A 60 -5.86 -9.56 3.14
CA SER A 60 -7.31 -9.43 2.97
C SER A 60 -7.69 -8.25 2.05
N LEU A 61 -7.03 -7.09 2.20
CA LEU A 61 -7.24 -5.95 1.31
C LEU A 61 -6.82 -6.25 -0.13
N ALA A 62 -5.68 -6.91 -0.33
CA ALA A 62 -5.21 -7.28 -1.66
C ALA A 62 -6.17 -8.24 -2.36
N GLU A 63 -6.72 -9.21 -1.61
CA GLU A 63 -7.72 -10.16 -2.12
C GLU A 63 -9.06 -9.48 -2.43
N GLU A 64 -9.57 -8.64 -1.51
CA GLU A 64 -10.85 -7.93 -1.65
C GLU A 64 -10.87 -7.01 -2.88
N TYR A 65 -9.76 -6.33 -3.16
CA TYR A 65 -9.65 -5.35 -4.24
C TYR A 65 -8.91 -5.87 -5.48
N HIS A 66 -8.66 -7.17 -5.56
CA HIS A 66 -7.97 -7.82 -6.67
C HIS A 66 -6.64 -7.16 -7.05
N LEU A 67 -5.86 -6.76 -6.03
CA LEU A 67 -4.55 -6.14 -6.20
C LEU A 67 -3.47 -7.20 -6.42
N ASP A 68 -2.43 -6.84 -7.18
CA ASP A 68 -1.29 -7.72 -7.43
C ASP A 68 -0.18 -7.59 -6.37
N GLY A 69 -0.34 -6.66 -5.43
CA GLY A 69 0.61 -6.45 -4.34
C GLY A 69 0.34 -5.20 -3.53
N VAL A 70 1.29 -4.91 -2.64
CA VAL A 70 1.31 -3.74 -1.78
C VAL A 70 2.66 -3.03 -1.90
N ASP A 71 2.64 -1.72 -1.79
CA ASP A 71 3.81 -0.85 -1.75
C ASP A 71 3.88 -0.20 -0.36
N ILE A 72 5.03 -0.32 0.32
CA ILE A 72 5.19 0.12 1.71
C ILE A 72 6.01 1.41 1.72
N ASP A 73 5.31 2.55 1.77
CA ASP A 73 5.90 3.88 1.59
C ASP A 73 5.91 4.67 2.90
N TYR A 74 6.61 4.14 3.90
CA TYR A 74 6.93 4.94 5.09
C TYR A 74 7.93 6.02 4.70
N GLU A 75 7.61 7.28 4.95
CA GLU A 75 8.49 8.42 4.63
C GLU A 75 8.96 9.18 5.88
N ASN A 76 8.57 8.71 7.07
CA ASN A 76 8.98 9.27 8.35
C ASN A 76 9.67 8.21 9.21
N PHE A 77 11.00 8.23 9.22
CA PHE A 77 11.86 7.31 9.95
C PHE A 77 12.49 7.96 11.18
N PRO A 78 12.90 7.17 12.19
CA PRO A 78 13.69 7.69 13.30
C PRO A 78 14.99 8.28 12.76
N ARG A 79 15.44 9.39 13.33
CA ARG A 79 16.78 9.88 13.04
C ARG A 79 17.78 8.86 13.57
N ASN A 80 18.69 8.41 12.72
CA ASN A 80 19.90 7.71 13.18
C ASN A 80 20.76 8.74 13.93
N ASN A 81 20.58 8.83 15.24
CA ASN A 81 21.51 9.52 16.12
C ASN A 81 22.67 8.55 16.40
N ALA A 82 23.53 8.34 15.40
CA ALA A 82 24.84 7.71 15.60
C ALA A 82 25.80 8.71 16.25
#